data_AF-A0A0G2AVH4-F1
#
_entry.id   AF-A0A0G2AVH4-F1
#
_cell.length_a   1.000
_cell.length_b   1.000
_cell.length_c   1.000
_cell.angle_alpha   90.00
_cell.angle_beta   90.00
_cell.angle_gamma   90.00
#
_symmetry.space_group_name_H-M   'P 1'
#
loop_
_entity.id
_entity.type
_entity.pdbx_description
1 polymer ?
#
loop_
_entity_poly.entity_id
_entity_poly.type
_entity_poly.pdbx_seq_one_letter_code
_entity_poly.pdbx_strand_id
1 'polypeptide(L)'
;MYVELFQNLGLSKNEAELYEALLELGEASVSKLNQKTNINRRNIYDVLNRMTEKGLVFVVIQSGENRYKPVDPHKLKEFILEKQAMLDEQLDELDRLYNAKPKTGEVFIYRGPEGWKNYMRDMLHVGEPAYFIAAKGGWLDPRVKDFWPAITCYTLNPMDQFI
;
A
#
# COMPACT_ATOMS: atom_id res chain seq x y z
N MET A 1 -1.96 12.61 14.22
CA MET A 1 -2.97 12.20 13.22
C MET A 1 -2.33 11.14 12.33
N TYR A 2 -2.83 9.92 12.42
CA TYR A 2 -2.36 8.70 11.76
C TYR A 2 -3.30 8.27 10.62
N VAL A 3 -4.30 9.09 10.29
CA VAL A 3 -5.29 8.82 9.24
C VAL A 3 -4.64 8.54 7.88
N GLU A 4 -3.57 9.25 7.52
CA GLU A 4 -2.82 8.98 6.27
C GLU A 4 -2.12 7.61 6.30
N LEU A 5 -1.55 7.23 7.44
CA LEU A 5 -0.93 5.92 7.61
C LEU A 5 -1.96 4.80 7.41
N PHE A 6 -3.11 4.90 8.07
CA PHE A 6 -4.17 3.90 7.95
C PHE A 6 -4.72 3.82 6.51
N GLN A 7 -4.85 4.94 5.82
CA GLN A 7 -5.25 4.95 4.40
C GLN A 7 -4.22 4.24 3.51
N ASN A 8 -2.93 4.46 3.76
CA ASN A 8 -1.87 3.75 3.04
C ASN A 8 -1.84 2.24 3.33
N LEU A 9 -2.38 1.81 4.48
CA LEU A 9 -2.59 0.40 4.82
C LEU A 9 -3.87 -0.21 4.21
N GLY A 10 -4.62 0.59 3.42
CA GLY A 10 -5.82 0.14 2.71
C GLY A 10 -7.11 0.28 3.50
N LEU A 11 -7.14 1.11 4.55
CA LEU A 11 -8.38 1.55 5.19
C LEU A 11 -8.98 2.73 4.40
N SER A 12 -10.29 2.77 4.28
CA SER A 12 -10.97 3.96 3.76
C SER A 12 -10.81 5.14 4.73
N LYS A 13 -11.01 6.36 4.23
CA LYS A 13 -10.93 7.58 5.07
C LYS A 13 -11.80 7.47 6.35
N ASN A 14 -13.05 7.03 6.21
CA ASN A 14 -13.95 6.88 7.36
C ASN A 14 -13.48 5.79 8.33
N GLU A 15 -12.95 4.66 7.82
CA GLU A 15 -12.38 3.61 8.67
C GLU A 15 -11.16 4.11 9.44
N ALA A 16 -10.27 4.86 8.78
CA ALA A 16 -9.09 5.45 9.38
C ALA A 16 -9.46 6.46 10.49
N GLU A 17 -10.42 7.36 10.23
CA GLU A 17 -10.91 8.33 11.20
C GLU A 17 -11.61 7.64 12.40
N LEU A 18 -12.42 6.60 12.16
CA LEU A 18 -13.05 5.85 13.25
C LEU A 18 -12.04 5.05 14.07
N TYR A 19 -11.07 4.41 13.42
CA TYR A 19 -10.05 3.63 14.12
C TYR A 19 -9.21 4.52 15.03
N GLU A 20 -8.76 5.67 14.53
CA GLU A 20 -8.04 6.66 15.34
C GLU A 20 -8.90 7.14 16.52
N ALA A 21 -10.16 7.50 16.28
CA ALA A 21 -11.08 7.89 17.34
C ALA A 21 -11.28 6.79 18.40
N LEU A 22 -11.34 5.53 17.99
CA LEU A 22 -11.42 4.40 18.91
C LEU A 22 -10.15 4.20 19.71
N LEU A 23 -8.96 4.34 19.10
CA LEU A 23 -7.68 4.27 19.82
C LEU A 23 -7.57 5.35 20.90
N GLU A 24 -8.03 6.57 20.61
CA GLU A 24 -8.02 7.67 21.58
C GLU A 24 -9.04 7.48 22.71
N LEU A 25 -10.22 6.93 22.40
CA LEU A 25 -11.31 6.77 23.36
C LEU A 25 -11.23 5.46 24.16
N GLY A 26 -10.47 4.48 23.69
CA GLY A 26 -10.37 3.12 24.23
C GLY A 26 -11.63 2.28 24.02
N GLU A 27 -12.81 2.81 24.33
CA GLU A 27 -14.10 2.15 24.10
C GLU A 27 -15.21 3.20 23.92
N ALA A 28 -15.99 3.12 22.86
CA ALA A 28 -16.98 4.14 22.51
C ALA A 28 -18.27 3.55 21.93
N SER A 29 -19.41 4.20 22.20
CA SER A 29 -20.66 3.92 21.48
C SER A 29 -20.71 4.70 20.17
N VAL A 30 -21.63 4.33 19.29
CA VAL A 30 -21.86 5.04 18.01
C VAL A 30 -22.15 6.51 18.23
N SER A 31 -22.87 6.88 19.29
CA SER A 31 -23.17 8.29 19.58
C SER A 31 -21.89 9.08 19.88
N LYS A 32 -20.96 8.50 20.65
CA LYS A 32 -19.69 9.15 21.00
C LYS A 32 -18.75 9.24 19.80
N LEU A 33 -18.73 8.21 18.95
CA LEU A 33 -17.97 8.23 17.69
C LEU A 33 -18.51 9.29 16.73
N ASN A 34 -19.84 9.37 16.57
CA ASN A 34 -20.50 10.38 15.75
C ASN A 34 -20.16 11.81 16.20
N GLN A 35 -20.14 12.08 17.50
CA GLN A 35 -19.75 13.38 18.04
C GLN A 35 -18.27 13.72 17.79
N LYS A 36 -17.39 12.71 17.81
CA LYS A 36 -15.96 12.91 17.65
C LYS A 36 -15.54 13.06 16.18
N THR A 37 -16.09 12.25 15.28
CA THR A 37 -15.68 12.20 13.87
C THR A 37 -16.59 12.99 12.93
N ASN A 38 -17.77 13.40 13.41
CA ASN A 38 -18.82 14.05 12.60
C ASN A 38 -19.31 13.20 11.40
N ILE A 39 -19.07 11.89 11.42
CA ILE A 39 -19.54 10.95 10.39
C ILE A 39 -20.98 10.53 10.71
N ASN A 40 -21.86 10.48 9.70
CA ASN A 40 -23.26 10.06 9.87
C ASN A 40 -23.37 8.69 10.58
N ARG A 41 -24.28 8.58 11.56
CA ARG A 41 -24.54 7.34 12.32
C ARG A 41 -24.75 6.11 11.44
N ARG A 42 -25.47 6.22 10.32
CA ARG A 42 -25.67 5.09 9.39
C ARG A 42 -24.33 4.57 8.86
N ASN A 43 -23.48 5.49 8.39
CA ASN A 43 -22.15 5.14 7.91
C ASN A 43 -21.26 4.58 9.03
N ILE A 44 -21.40 5.06 10.26
CA ILE A 44 -20.65 4.51 11.40
C ILE A 44 -21.01 3.04 11.64
N TYR A 45 -22.28 2.66 11.61
CA TYR A 45 -22.67 1.25 11.72
C TYR A 45 -22.06 0.40 10.59
N ASP A 46 -22.17 0.88 9.34
CA ASP A 46 -21.61 0.15 8.19
C ASP A 46 -20.08 0.00 8.28
N VAL A 47 -19.39 1.06 8.69
CA VAL A 47 -17.94 1.08 8.86
C VAL A 47 -17.52 0.16 10.03
N LEU A 48 -18.19 0.23 11.17
CA LEU A 48 -17.87 -0.62 12.33
C LEU A 48 -18.12 -2.11 12.03
N ASN A 49 -19.17 -2.43 11.28
CA ASN A 49 -19.41 -3.81 10.83
C ASN A 49 -18.26 -4.30 9.96
N ARG A 50 -17.85 -3.54 8.94
CA ARG A 50 -16.69 -3.90 8.08
C ARG A 50 -15.39 -4.01 8.85
N MET A 51 -15.15 -3.11 9.80
CA MET A 51 -13.95 -3.17 10.65
C MET A 51 -13.97 -4.36 11.60
N THR A 52 -15.16 -4.79 12.05
CA THR A 52 -15.34 -6.00 12.85
C THR A 52 -15.08 -7.25 12.01
N GLU A 53 -15.61 -7.32 10.78
CA GLU A 53 -15.33 -8.39 9.81
C GLU A 53 -13.84 -8.49 9.48
N LYS A 54 -13.15 -7.35 9.37
CA LYS A 54 -11.69 -7.27 9.18
C LYS A 54 -10.88 -7.60 10.45
N GLY A 55 -11.53 -7.84 11.59
CA GLY A 55 -10.84 -8.13 12.85
C GLY A 55 -10.07 -6.94 13.46
N LEU A 56 -10.47 -5.70 13.15
CA LEU A 56 -9.84 -4.46 13.63
C LEU A 56 -10.59 -3.82 14.80
N VAL A 57 -11.85 -4.20 15.02
CA VAL A 57 -12.70 -3.68 16.10
C VAL A 57 -13.46 -4.84 16.76
N PHE A 58 -13.60 -4.78 18.08
CA PHE A 58 -14.47 -5.66 18.86
C PHE A 58 -15.79 -4.97 19.21
N VAL A 59 -16.87 -5.74 19.21
CA VAL A 59 -18.17 -5.33 19.74
C VAL A 59 -18.29 -5.82 21.18
N VAL A 60 -18.57 -4.90 22.10
CA VAL A 60 -18.79 -5.16 23.52
C VAL A 60 -20.24 -4.81 23.84
N ILE A 61 -21.02 -5.80 24.26
CA ILE A 61 -22.41 -5.60 24.67
C ILE A 61 -22.40 -5.27 26.16
N GLN A 62 -22.67 -4.02 26.53
CA GLN A 62 -22.77 -3.57 27.92
C GLN A 62 -24.12 -2.90 28.17
N SER A 63 -24.87 -3.40 29.14
CA SER A 63 -26.05 -2.72 29.73
C SER A 63 -27.07 -2.16 28.72
N GLY A 64 -27.31 -2.88 27.62
CA GLY A 64 -28.32 -2.52 26.61
C GLY A 64 -27.85 -1.61 25.47
N GLU A 65 -26.58 -1.19 25.43
CA GLU A 65 -25.98 -0.47 24.30
C GLU A 65 -24.73 -1.18 23.77
N ASN A 66 -24.59 -1.23 22.45
CA ASN A 66 -23.38 -1.75 21.81
C ASN A 66 -22.25 -0.72 21.90
N ARG A 67 -21.13 -1.13 22.49
CA ARG A 67 -19.87 -0.38 22.52
C ARG A 67 -18.84 -1.06 21.65
N TYR A 68 -17.89 -0.27 21.17
CA TYR A 68 -16.87 -0.72 20.24
C TYR A 68 -15.50 -0.41 20.82
N LYS A 69 -14.59 -1.37 20.70
CA LYS A 69 -13.23 -1.29 21.21
C LYS A 69 -12.25 -1.57 20.07
N PRO A 70 -11.19 -0.77 19.87
CA PRO A 70 -10.19 -1.08 18.86
C PRO A 70 -9.42 -2.34 19.28
N VAL A 71 -9.03 -3.12 18.28
CA VAL A 71 -8.10 -4.23 18.47
C VAL A 71 -6.69 -3.66 18.62
N ASP A 72 -5.82 -4.41 19.30
CA ASP A 72 -4.41 -4.07 19.48
C ASP A 72 -3.77 -3.65 18.14
N PRO A 73 -3.13 -2.46 18.06
CA PRO A 73 -2.46 -1.99 16.84
C PRO A 73 -1.42 -2.96 16.27
N HIS A 74 -0.83 -3.84 17.09
CA HIS A 74 0.07 -4.88 16.60
C HIS A 74 -0.62 -5.83 15.61
N LYS A 75 -1.94 -6.02 15.71
CA LYS A 75 -2.72 -6.80 14.76
C LYS A 75 -2.83 -6.17 13.37
N LEU A 76 -2.56 -4.87 13.22
CA LEU A 76 -2.46 -4.26 11.89
C LEU A 76 -1.36 -4.93 11.06
N LYS A 77 -0.28 -5.40 11.70
CA LYS A 77 0.78 -6.14 11.00
C LYS A 77 0.28 -7.51 10.54
N GLU A 78 -0.40 -8.23 11.41
CA GLU A 78 -1.02 -9.54 11.10
C GLU A 78 -1.99 -9.40 9.92
N PHE A 79 -2.85 -8.39 9.94
CA PHE A 79 -3.79 -8.09 8.85
C PHE A 79 -3.10 -7.87 7.48
N ILE A 80 -1.93 -7.23 7.47
CA ILE A 80 -1.16 -7.03 6.23
C ILE A 80 -0.51 -8.34 5.78
N LEU A 81 0.04 -9.11 6.72
CA LEU A 81 0.66 -10.41 6.43
C LEU A 81 -0.36 -11.42 5.88
N GLU A 82 -1.58 -11.45 6.42
CA GLU A 82 -2.67 -12.29 5.92
C GLU A 82 -3.01 -11.94 4.47
N LYS A 83 -3.15 -10.65 4.15
CA LYS A 83 -3.38 -10.21 2.76
C LYS A 83 -2.24 -10.56 1.83
N GLN A 84 -1.00 -10.45 2.30
CA GLN A 84 0.17 -10.81 1.52
C GLN A 84 0.18 -12.31 1.23
N ALA A 85 -0.09 -13.15 2.24
CA ALA A 85 -0.19 -14.60 2.05
C ALA A 85 -1.30 -14.99 1.05
N MET A 86 -2.47 -14.36 1.14
CA MET A 86 -3.57 -14.56 0.16
C MET A 86 -3.15 -14.20 -1.27
N LEU A 87 -2.34 -13.15 -1.44
CA LEU A 87 -1.82 -12.76 -2.75
C LEU A 87 -0.77 -13.76 -3.24
N ASP A 88 0.14 -14.18 -2.37
CA ASP A 88 1.21 -15.14 -2.68
C ASP A 88 0.64 -16.49 -3.13
N GLU A 89 -0.48 -16.94 -2.56
CA GLU A 89 -1.19 -18.16 -2.99
C GLU A 89 -1.75 -18.08 -4.43
N GLN A 90 -2.13 -16.89 -4.88
CA GLN A 90 -2.72 -16.68 -6.20
C GLN A 90 -1.71 -16.17 -7.24
N LEU A 91 -0.54 -15.72 -6.79
CA LEU A 91 0.46 -15.05 -7.62
C LEU A 91 0.93 -15.91 -8.80
N ASP A 92 1.14 -17.21 -8.59
CA ASP A 92 1.55 -18.14 -9.64
C ASP A 92 0.51 -18.26 -10.77
N GLU A 93 -0.78 -18.27 -10.43
CA GLU A 93 -1.85 -18.31 -11.43
C GLU A 93 -1.94 -16.99 -12.19
N LEU A 94 -1.86 -15.87 -11.48
CA LEU A 94 -1.85 -14.54 -12.07
C LEU A 94 -0.65 -14.34 -13.01
N ASP A 95 0.54 -14.84 -12.63
CA ASP A 95 1.74 -14.77 -13.46
C ASP A 95 1.61 -15.62 -14.73
N ARG A 96 1.01 -16.81 -14.64
CA ARG A 96 0.68 -17.62 -15.82
C ARG A 96 -0.27 -16.90 -16.76
N LEU A 97 -1.34 -16.28 -16.24
CA LEU A 97 -2.29 -15.50 -17.04
C LEU A 97 -1.62 -14.29 -17.71
N TYR A 98 -0.68 -13.66 -17.00
CA TYR A 98 0.08 -12.52 -17.51
C TYR A 98 1.06 -12.94 -18.63
N ASN A 99 1.79 -14.04 -18.44
CA ASN A 99 2.80 -14.52 -19.39
C ASN A 99 2.24 -15.36 -20.55
N ALA A 100 0.97 -15.80 -20.49
CA ALA A 100 0.31 -16.53 -21.56
C ALA A 100 0.16 -15.73 -22.86
N LYS A 101 0.29 -14.40 -22.81
CA LYS A 101 0.19 -13.52 -23.99
C LYS A 101 1.58 -13.20 -24.55
N PRO A 102 1.80 -13.32 -25.87
CA PRO A 102 3.07 -12.94 -26.48
C PRO A 102 3.34 -11.44 -26.29
N LYS A 103 4.43 -11.11 -25.60
CA LYS A 103 4.90 -9.73 -25.37
C LYS A 103 5.77 -9.29 -26.54
N THR A 104 5.16 -8.95 -27.68
CA THR A 104 5.91 -8.45 -28.84
C THR A 104 5.49 -7.02 -29.17
N GLY A 105 6.41 -6.08 -29.03
CA GLY A 105 6.26 -4.69 -29.49
C GLY A 105 5.47 -3.76 -28.57
N GLU A 106 5.48 -4.00 -27.25
CA GLU A 106 4.78 -3.14 -26.29
C GLU A 106 5.58 -1.86 -26.00
N VAL A 107 4.93 -0.70 -26.12
CA VAL A 107 5.49 0.60 -25.74
C VAL A 107 4.81 1.05 -24.47
N PHE A 108 5.57 1.13 -23.37
CA PHE A 108 5.10 1.63 -22.09
C PHE A 108 5.42 3.11 -21.93
N ILE A 109 4.40 3.94 -21.65
CA ILE A 109 4.56 5.37 -21.41
C ILE A 109 4.40 5.63 -19.92
N TYR A 110 5.53 5.81 -19.24
CA TYR A 110 5.56 6.17 -17.83
C TYR A 110 5.44 7.70 -17.67
N ARG A 111 4.56 8.15 -16.78
CA ARG A 111 4.33 9.58 -16.52
C ARG A 111 4.51 9.93 -15.06
N GLY A 112 5.16 11.07 -14.83
CA GLY A 112 5.37 11.61 -13.48
C GLY A 112 6.27 10.74 -12.60
N PRO A 113 6.35 11.06 -11.31
CA PRO A 113 7.30 10.42 -10.38
C PRO A 113 7.04 8.93 -10.17
N GLU A 114 5.77 8.52 -10.08
CA GLU A 114 5.42 7.10 -9.90
C GLU A 114 5.69 6.28 -11.16
N GLY A 115 5.53 6.86 -12.35
CA GLY A 115 5.95 6.24 -13.59
C GLY A 115 7.45 5.94 -13.60
N TRP A 116 8.27 6.90 -13.16
CA TRP A 116 9.71 6.72 -13.06
C TRP A 116 10.08 5.59 -12.07
N LYS A 117 9.42 5.52 -10.90
CA LYS A 117 9.61 4.42 -9.95
C LYS A 117 9.23 3.06 -10.54
N ASN A 118 8.12 2.99 -11.29
CA ASN A 118 7.70 1.74 -11.94
C ASN A 118 8.73 1.28 -12.97
N TYR A 119 9.20 2.19 -13.83
CA TYR A 119 10.28 1.86 -14.77
C TYR A 119 11.54 1.31 -14.06
N MET A 120 11.92 1.90 -12.92
CA MET A 120 13.04 1.40 -12.14
C MET A 120 12.78 0.02 -11.51
N ARG A 121 11.56 -0.24 -11.01
CA ARG A 121 11.16 -1.57 -10.54
C ARG A 121 11.20 -2.60 -11.67
N ASP A 122 10.72 -2.24 -12.85
CA ASP A 122 10.70 -3.14 -14.01
C ASP A 122 12.11 -3.52 -14.45
N MET A 123 13.02 -2.54 -14.51
CA MET A 123 14.44 -2.78 -14.79
C MET A 123 15.07 -3.71 -13.74
N LEU A 124 14.80 -3.50 -12.44
CA LEU A 124 15.30 -4.38 -11.38
C LEU A 124 14.71 -5.79 -11.45
N HIS A 125 13.44 -5.91 -11.86
CA HIS A 125 12.77 -7.18 -12.01
C HIS A 125 13.33 -7.99 -13.19
N VAL A 126 13.63 -7.33 -14.31
CA VAL A 126 14.29 -7.97 -15.46
C VAL A 126 15.71 -8.40 -15.10
N GLY A 127 16.44 -7.58 -14.33
CA GLY A 127 17.77 -7.93 -13.82
C GLY A 127 18.89 -7.97 -14.86
N GLU A 128 18.60 -7.59 -16.11
CA GLU A 128 19.56 -7.55 -17.21
C GLU A 128 20.24 -6.17 -17.34
N PRO A 129 21.44 -6.10 -17.97
CA PRO A 129 22.11 -4.83 -18.23
C PRO A 129 21.24 -3.88 -19.07
N ALA A 130 20.94 -2.70 -18.50
CA ALA A 130 20.21 -1.65 -19.18
C ALA A 130 21.16 -0.53 -19.66
N TYR A 131 21.03 -0.15 -20.93
CA TYR A 131 21.86 0.88 -21.56
C TYR A 131 21.09 2.20 -21.66
N PHE A 132 21.74 3.30 -21.27
CA PHE A 132 21.12 4.61 -21.18
C PHE A 132 21.91 5.65 -21.95
N ILE A 133 21.20 6.45 -22.76
CA ILE A 133 21.77 7.61 -23.45
C ILE A 133 21.28 8.86 -22.71
N ALA A 134 22.23 9.73 -22.32
CA ALA A 134 21.96 11.02 -21.67
C ALA A 134 21.09 10.99 -20.38
N ALA A 135 20.99 9.85 -19.69
CA ALA A 135 20.10 9.70 -18.53
C ALA A 135 20.65 10.21 -17.20
N LYS A 136 21.81 10.88 -17.17
CA LYS A 136 22.54 11.27 -15.94
C LYS A 136 21.69 12.03 -14.90
N GLY A 137 20.70 12.81 -15.35
CA GLY A 137 19.82 13.57 -14.47
C GLY A 137 18.75 12.74 -13.75
N GLY A 138 18.24 11.66 -14.36
CA GLY A 138 17.16 10.84 -13.78
C GLY A 138 17.61 9.99 -12.59
N TRP A 139 18.89 9.59 -12.58
CA TRP A 139 19.49 8.77 -11.52
C TRP A 139 19.74 9.53 -10.22
N LEU A 140 19.88 10.85 -10.30
CA LEU A 140 20.19 11.72 -9.15
C LEU A 140 18.93 12.27 -8.49
N ASP A 141 17.75 11.84 -8.92
CA ASP A 141 16.48 12.30 -8.36
C ASP A 141 16.28 11.73 -6.94
N PRO A 142 16.10 12.58 -5.91
CA PRO A 142 15.91 12.14 -4.52
C PRO A 142 14.74 11.16 -4.33
N ARG A 143 13.74 11.18 -5.22
CA ARG A 143 12.54 10.34 -5.14
C ARG A 143 12.80 8.88 -5.48
N VAL A 144 13.97 8.56 -6.05
CA VAL A 144 14.37 7.19 -6.42
C VAL A 144 15.66 6.73 -5.75
N LYS A 145 16.14 7.47 -4.76
CA LYS A 145 17.36 7.12 -4.00
C LYS A 145 17.31 5.70 -3.41
N ASP A 146 16.12 5.21 -3.06
CA ASP A 146 15.93 3.91 -2.40
C ASP A 146 16.22 2.73 -3.34
N PHE A 147 16.28 2.97 -4.65
CA PHE A 147 16.66 1.96 -5.65
C PHE A 147 18.19 1.82 -5.81
N TRP A 148 18.97 2.80 -5.35
CA TRP A 148 20.42 2.83 -5.53
C TRP A 148 21.16 1.62 -4.95
N PRO A 149 20.82 1.10 -3.74
CA PRO A 149 21.50 -0.07 -3.19
C PRO A 149 21.36 -1.33 -4.05
N ALA A 150 20.36 -1.40 -4.93
CA ALA A 150 20.10 -2.53 -5.81
C ALA A 150 20.69 -2.35 -7.22
N ILE A 151 21.28 -1.20 -7.55
CA ILE A 151 21.75 -0.87 -8.91
C ILE A 151 23.24 -0.55 -8.88
N THR A 152 24.03 -1.27 -9.69
CA THR A 152 25.43 -0.92 -9.94
C THR A 152 25.54 -0.21 -11.28
N CYS A 153 26.00 1.04 -11.29
CA CYS A 153 26.20 1.81 -12.51
C CYS A 153 27.67 1.77 -12.93
N TYR A 154 27.94 1.25 -14.13
CA TYR A 154 29.23 1.39 -14.80
C TYR A 154 29.11 2.50 -15.83
N THR A 155 30.01 3.49 -15.76
CA THR A 155 30.17 4.42 -16.87
C THR A 155 30.96 3.70 -17.95
N LEU A 156 30.32 3.44 -19.09
CA LEU A 156 31.03 2.93 -20.26
C LEU A 156 32.13 3.93 -20.61
N ASN A 157 33.37 3.48 -20.59
CA ASN A 157 34.51 4.31 -20.95
C ASN A 157 34.38 4.62 -22.46
N PRO A 158 34.69 5.83 -22.95
CA PRO A 158 34.55 6.15 -24.38
C PRO A 158 35.38 5.21 -25.30
N MET A 159 36.30 4.43 -24.74
CA MET A 159 37.11 3.44 -25.45
C MET A 159 36.43 2.08 -25.64
N ASP A 160 35.30 1.81 -24.98
CA ASP A 160 34.56 0.54 -25.08
C ASP A 160 33.51 0.55 -26.21
N GLN A 161 33.46 1.61 -27.03
CA GLN A 161 32.46 1.80 -28.10
C GLN A 161 32.98 1.54 -29.52
N PHE A 162 34.17 0.97 -29.68
CA PHE A 162 34.69 0.56 -31.00
C PHE A 162 35.17 -0.88 -31.00
N ILE A 163 34.22 -1.82 -31.07
CA ILE A 163 34.37 -3.12 -31.75
C ILE A 163 33.06 -3.41 -32.47
#